data_AF-A0AA43IL99-F1
#
_entry.id   AF-A0AA43IL99-F1
#
_cell.length_a   1.000
_cell.length_b   1.000
_cell.length_c   1.000
_cell.angle_alpha   90.00
_cell.angle_beta   90.00
_cell.angle_gamma   90.00
#
_symmetry.space_group_name_H-M   'P 1'
#
loop_
_entity.id
_entity.type
_entity.pdbx_description
1 polymer ?
#
loop_
_entity_poly.entity_id
_entity_poly.type
_entity_poly.pdbx_seq_one_letter_code
_entity_poly.pdbx_strand_id
1 'polypeptide(L)'
;MKKMTPNLRLPVLIGALFILLAGCSSDDGTPAPVSDLVGGTWTVSNVDLVFTVGAQSLKDYLVNVEGYTPEEADFAIAFFEVLLLDELDGTISFNANNTYNSNFAGGPDDGTWSLSADGKTLTLDAGTIDEEVATINSLTSSNCNLTISMDELEDVDDDPSTPDVLIKIEATLTLTK
;
A
#
# COMPACT_ATOMS: atom_id res chain seq x y z
N MET A 1 23.57 -34.82 -31.74
CA MET A 1 22.26 -35.50 -31.90
C MET A 1 22.45 -37.00 -31.75
N LYS A 2 22.01 -37.59 -30.64
CA LYS A 2 21.92 -39.05 -30.50
C LYS A 2 20.54 -39.35 -29.93
N LYS A 3 19.61 -39.71 -30.81
CA LYS A 3 18.26 -40.14 -30.47
C LYS A 3 18.36 -41.58 -29.97
N MET A 4 18.02 -41.83 -28.70
CA MET A 4 17.77 -43.17 -28.19
C MET A 4 16.27 -43.43 -28.24
N THR A 5 15.88 -44.43 -29.03
CA THR A 5 14.52 -44.97 -29.10
C THR A 5 14.26 -45.94 -27.94
N PRO A 6 13.02 -46.00 -27.40
CA PRO A 6 12.65 -46.91 -26.34
C PRO A 6 12.10 -48.23 -26.93
N ASN A 7 12.28 -49.34 -26.22
CA ASN A 7 11.42 -50.54 -26.28
C ASN A 7 11.87 -51.56 -25.24
N LEU A 8 11.09 -51.75 -24.17
CA LEU A 8 10.92 -53.09 -23.58
C LEU A 8 9.54 -53.20 -22.92
N ARG A 9 8.87 -54.30 -23.26
CA ARG A 9 7.49 -54.64 -22.87
C ARG A 9 7.46 -55.39 -21.53
N LEU A 10 6.46 -55.04 -20.71
CA LEU A 10 5.59 -55.81 -19.78
C LEU A 10 6.10 -57.16 -19.17
N PRO A 11 5.75 -57.48 -17.91
CA PRO A 11 4.39 -57.94 -17.64
C PRO A 11 3.70 -57.39 -16.36
N VAL A 12 2.38 -57.49 -16.46
CA VAL A 12 1.30 -57.33 -15.46
C VAL A 12 1.59 -58.09 -14.16
N LEU A 13 1.36 -57.43 -13.01
CA LEU A 13 0.99 -58.12 -11.77
C LEU A 13 -0.26 -57.45 -11.18
N ILE A 14 -1.33 -58.24 -11.12
CA ILE A 14 -2.62 -57.92 -10.51
C ILE A 14 -2.46 -58.00 -8.99
N GLY A 15 -2.75 -56.91 -8.30
CA GLY A 15 -2.88 -56.85 -6.84
C GLY A 15 -4.19 -56.14 -6.49
N ALA A 16 -5.02 -56.82 -5.71
CA ALA A 16 -6.42 -56.51 -5.47
C ALA A 16 -6.70 -55.16 -4.79
N LEU A 17 -7.67 -54.45 -5.36
CA LEU A 17 -8.80 -53.78 -4.71
C LEU A 17 -8.73 -53.58 -3.17
N PHE A 18 -8.45 -52.36 -2.75
CA PHE A 18 -9.08 -51.77 -1.57
C PHE A 18 -9.80 -50.49 -2.01
N ILE A 19 -11.13 -50.59 -2.08
CA ILE A 19 -12.02 -49.44 -2.12
C ILE A 19 -11.98 -48.83 -0.72
N LEU A 20 -11.34 -47.68 -0.58
CA LEU A 20 -11.60 -46.76 0.54
C LEU A 20 -12.33 -45.55 -0.03
N LEU A 21 -13.66 -45.67 -0.05
CA LEU A 21 -14.56 -44.54 -0.02
C LEU A 21 -14.56 -44.02 1.42
N ALA A 22 -13.89 -42.90 1.68
CA ALA A 22 -14.21 -41.98 2.78
C ALA A 22 -13.34 -40.73 2.65
N GLY A 23 -13.97 -39.57 2.43
CA GLY A 23 -13.31 -38.28 2.62
C GLY A 23 -13.25 -37.37 1.39
N CYS A 24 -14.32 -37.28 0.59
CA CYS A 24 -14.75 -35.94 0.19
C CYS A 24 -15.11 -35.22 1.50
N SER A 25 -14.15 -34.54 2.14
CA SER A 25 -14.53 -33.26 2.71
C SER A 25 -14.73 -32.38 1.50
N SER A 26 -15.99 -32.18 1.13
CA SER A 26 -16.37 -30.90 0.54
C SER A 26 -15.87 -29.87 1.54
N ASP A 27 -14.65 -29.38 1.34
CA ASP A 27 -14.32 -28.04 1.78
C ASP A 27 -15.14 -27.19 0.81
N ASP A 28 -16.42 -27.05 1.19
CA ASP A 28 -17.32 -26.10 0.56
C ASP A 28 -16.54 -24.81 0.57
N GLY A 29 -16.06 -24.44 -0.62
CA GLY A 29 -15.22 -23.30 -0.88
C GLY A 29 -15.94 -22.06 -0.42
N THR A 30 -15.91 -21.84 0.88
CA THR A 30 -16.42 -20.68 1.56
C THR A 30 -15.62 -19.58 0.90
N PRO A 31 -16.26 -18.71 0.09
CA PRO A 31 -15.54 -17.62 -0.53
C PRO A 31 -14.76 -16.94 0.58
N ALA A 32 -13.46 -16.72 0.38
CA ALA A 32 -12.68 -15.94 1.33
C ALA A 32 -13.50 -14.69 1.67
N PRO A 33 -13.70 -14.36 2.96
CA PRO A 33 -14.53 -13.23 3.33
C PRO A 33 -14.09 -12.02 2.53
N VAL A 34 -15.04 -11.46 1.79
CA VAL A 34 -14.78 -10.28 0.96
C VAL A 34 -14.40 -9.16 1.92
N SER A 35 -13.20 -8.61 1.76
CA SER A 35 -12.69 -7.52 2.60
C SER A 35 -13.69 -6.36 2.64
N ASP A 36 -13.83 -5.70 3.80
CA ASP A 36 -14.66 -4.51 3.97
C ASP A 36 -14.25 -3.35 3.04
N LEU A 37 -13.03 -3.39 2.48
CA LEU A 37 -12.56 -2.47 1.43
C LEU A 37 -13.43 -2.55 0.16
N VAL A 38 -13.97 -3.73 -0.16
CA VAL A 38 -14.73 -3.95 -1.40
C VAL A 38 -16.15 -3.39 -1.27
N GLY A 39 -16.74 -3.02 -2.41
CA GLY A 39 -18.18 -2.76 -2.50
C GLY A 39 -18.59 -1.29 -2.43
N GLY A 40 -17.68 -0.37 -2.78
CA GLY A 40 -18.00 1.03 -3.02
C GLY A 40 -16.76 1.89 -3.24
N THR A 41 -16.99 3.19 -3.34
CA THR A 41 -15.95 4.20 -3.50
C THR A 41 -15.63 4.80 -2.14
N TRP A 42 -14.36 4.75 -1.77
CA TRP A 42 -13.81 5.39 -0.59
C TRP A 42 -13.37 6.81 -0.95
N THR A 43 -13.80 7.78 -0.16
CA THR A 43 -13.40 9.19 -0.30
C THR A 43 -12.49 9.57 0.85
N VAL A 44 -11.39 10.24 0.54
CA VAL A 44 -10.53 10.83 1.58
C VAL A 44 -11.31 11.92 2.30
N SER A 45 -11.42 11.79 3.62
CA SER A 45 -12.20 12.69 4.47
C SER A 45 -11.33 13.48 5.44
N ASN A 46 -10.14 12.97 5.73
CA ASN A 46 -9.13 13.62 6.55
C ASN A 46 -7.75 13.06 6.19
N VAL A 47 -6.74 13.91 6.29
CA VAL A 47 -5.33 13.53 6.19
C VAL A 47 -4.62 14.19 7.38
N ASP A 48 -3.82 13.41 8.11
CA ASP A 48 -2.92 13.89 9.16
C ASP A 48 -1.48 13.66 8.69
N LEU A 49 -0.66 14.70 8.68
CA LEU A 49 0.69 14.67 8.12
C LEU A 49 1.72 14.84 9.24
N VAL A 50 2.74 14.00 9.23
CA VAL A 50 3.88 14.08 10.14
C VAL A 50 5.17 14.12 9.33
N PHE A 51 5.95 15.18 9.53
CA PHE A 51 7.23 15.40 8.85
C PHE A 51 8.39 15.24 9.82
N THR A 52 9.37 14.41 9.47
CA THR A 52 10.56 14.18 10.30
C THR A 52 11.85 14.19 9.49
N VAL A 53 12.93 14.64 10.13
CA VAL A 53 14.30 14.51 9.62
C VAL A 53 15.10 13.72 10.64
N GLY A 54 15.46 12.48 10.28
CA GLY A 54 16.06 11.54 11.22
C GLY A 54 15.13 11.22 12.39
N ALA A 55 15.43 11.72 13.59
CA ALA A 55 14.66 11.46 14.81
C ALA A 55 13.94 12.70 15.37
N GLN A 56 14.01 13.84 14.69
CA GLN A 56 13.35 15.09 15.11
C GLN A 56 12.27 15.51 14.11
N SER A 57 11.36 16.36 14.57
CA SER A 57 10.35 16.95 13.68
C SER A 57 11.03 17.85 12.63
N LEU A 58 10.40 18.03 11.46
CA LEU A 58 10.89 18.98 10.46
C LEU A 58 10.99 20.39 11.05
N LYS A 59 10.05 20.81 11.89
CA LYS A 59 10.08 22.11 12.57
C LYS A 59 11.33 22.27 13.43
N ASP A 60 11.63 21.28 14.27
CA ASP A 60 12.81 21.32 15.12
C ASP A 60 14.10 21.32 14.29
N TYR A 61 14.11 20.63 13.15
CA TYR A 61 15.23 20.66 12.21
C TYR A 61 15.45 22.06 11.65
N LEU A 62 14.41 22.68 11.08
CA LEU A 62 14.50 24.01 10.48
C LEU A 62 14.96 25.06 11.50
N VAL A 63 14.45 25.02 12.73
CA VAL A 63 14.81 26.00 13.77
C VAL A 63 16.22 25.76 14.32
N ASN A 64 16.56 24.52 14.67
CA ASN A 64 17.79 24.24 15.43
C ASN A 64 19.01 23.97 14.56
N VAL A 65 18.81 23.56 13.30
CA VAL A 65 19.88 23.23 12.35
C VAL A 65 20.01 24.33 11.30
N GLU A 66 18.91 24.65 10.61
CA GLU A 66 18.91 25.65 9.53
C GLU A 66 18.79 27.10 10.03
N GLY A 67 18.48 27.29 11.31
CA GLY A 67 18.45 28.61 11.95
C GLY A 67 17.22 29.45 11.62
N TYR A 68 16.13 28.82 11.15
CA TYR A 68 14.85 29.48 10.91
C TYR A 68 14.28 30.03 12.22
N THR A 69 13.54 31.13 12.14
CA THR A 69 12.64 31.49 13.24
C THR A 69 11.49 30.49 13.33
N PRO A 70 10.85 30.32 14.50
CA PRO A 70 9.68 29.46 14.64
C PRO A 70 8.56 29.77 13.63
N GLU A 71 8.36 31.05 13.33
CA GLU A 71 7.35 31.52 12.38
C GLU A 71 7.68 31.18 10.92
N GLU A 72 8.96 31.30 10.52
CA GLU A 72 9.42 30.89 9.19
C GLU A 72 9.30 29.36 9.01
N ALA A 73 9.67 28.59 10.04
CA ALA A 73 9.53 27.14 10.01
C ALA A 73 8.05 26.70 9.89
N ASP A 74 7.14 27.35 10.63
CA ASP A 74 5.70 27.09 10.51
C ASP A 74 5.16 27.42 9.12
N PHE A 75 5.63 28.52 8.51
CA PHE A 75 5.24 28.89 7.16
C PHE A 75 5.72 27.88 6.11
N ALA A 76 6.98 27.43 6.22
CA ALA A 76 7.54 26.43 5.30
C ALA A 76 6.77 25.11 5.39
N ILE A 77 6.49 24.62 6.61
CA ILE A 77 5.73 23.38 6.82
C ILE A 77 4.31 23.49 6.28
N ALA A 78 3.61 24.60 6.57
CA ALA A 78 2.26 24.81 6.07
C ALA A 78 2.20 24.82 4.53
N PHE A 79 3.26 25.28 3.86
CA PHE A 79 3.37 25.23 2.40
C PHE A 79 3.49 23.79 1.89
N PHE A 80 4.36 22.97 2.49
CA PHE A 80 4.46 21.54 2.17
C PHE A 80 3.15 20.79 2.42
N GLU A 81 2.49 21.06 3.55
CA GLU A 81 1.20 20.47 3.89
C GLU A 81 0.15 20.75 2.81
N VAL A 82 0.01 22.01 2.36
CA VAL A 82 -0.98 22.35 1.33
C VAL A 82 -0.74 21.59 0.02
N LEU A 83 0.51 21.43 -0.39
CA LEU A 83 0.84 20.70 -1.62
C LEU A 83 0.45 19.23 -1.51
N LEU A 84 0.84 18.57 -0.42
CA LEU A 84 0.53 17.14 -0.20
C LEU A 84 -0.96 16.87 0.02
N LEU A 85 -1.65 17.78 0.71
CA LEU A 85 -3.09 17.65 0.93
C LEU A 85 -3.88 17.71 -0.38
N ASP A 86 -3.43 18.53 -1.34
CA ASP A 86 -4.05 18.59 -2.67
C ASP A 86 -3.86 17.27 -3.42
N GLU A 87 -2.64 16.70 -3.38
CA GLU A 87 -2.33 15.43 -4.04
C GLU A 87 -3.10 14.22 -3.47
N LEU A 88 -3.32 14.21 -2.16
CA LEU A 88 -4.00 13.13 -1.44
C LEU A 88 -5.53 13.25 -1.44
N ASP A 89 -6.09 14.38 -1.90
CA ASP A 89 -7.54 14.52 -2.02
C ASP A 89 -8.08 13.70 -3.20
N GLY A 90 -9.11 12.91 -2.95
CA GLY A 90 -9.68 12.06 -3.98
C GLY A 90 -10.42 10.84 -3.49
N THR A 91 -10.54 9.88 -4.40
CA THR A 91 -11.31 8.66 -4.19
C THR A 91 -10.61 7.42 -4.70
N ILE A 92 -10.93 6.26 -4.12
CA ILE A 92 -10.48 4.95 -4.57
C ILE A 92 -11.57 3.90 -4.41
N SER A 93 -11.71 3.02 -5.38
CA SER A 93 -12.69 1.92 -5.37
C SER A 93 -11.96 0.59 -5.50
N PHE A 94 -12.14 -0.29 -4.51
CA PHE A 94 -11.53 -1.63 -4.51
C PHE A 94 -12.52 -2.66 -5.07
N ASN A 95 -12.15 -3.31 -6.16
CA ASN A 95 -12.97 -4.31 -6.84
C ASN A 95 -12.69 -5.71 -6.28
N ALA A 96 -13.71 -6.58 -6.31
CA ALA A 96 -13.63 -7.96 -5.80
C ALA A 96 -12.64 -8.87 -6.58
N ASN A 97 -12.20 -8.44 -7.76
CA ASN A 97 -11.23 -9.15 -8.60
C ASN A 97 -9.78 -8.68 -8.37
N ASN A 98 -9.48 -8.06 -7.23
CA ASN A 98 -8.16 -7.53 -6.87
C ASN A 98 -7.67 -6.40 -7.79
N THR A 99 -8.57 -5.63 -8.39
CA THR A 99 -8.25 -4.39 -9.10
C THR A 99 -8.77 -3.17 -8.34
N TYR A 100 -8.19 -2.00 -8.55
CA TYR A 100 -8.72 -0.74 -8.03
C TYR A 100 -8.88 0.29 -9.15
N ASN A 101 -9.70 1.30 -8.88
CA ASN A 101 -9.78 2.52 -9.67
C ASN A 101 -9.72 3.71 -8.72
N SER A 102 -8.81 4.64 -8.96
CA SER A 102 -8.65 5.85 -8.16
C SER A 102 -8.84 7.11 -9.00
N ASN A 103 -9.12 8.21 -8.31
CA ASN A 103 -9.20 9.54 -8.88
C ASN A 103 -8.74 10.53 -7.81
N PHE A 104 -7.42 10.66 -7.70
CA PHE A 104 -6.73 11.66 -6.87
C PHE A 104 -6.32 12.85 -7.75
N ALA A 105 -5.77 13.92 -7.17
CA ALA A 105 -5.44 15.13 -7.93
C ALA A 105 -4.39 14.90 -9.04
N GLY A 106 -3.52 13.89 -8.90
CA GLY A 106 -2.59 13.46 -9.95
C GLY A 106 -3.26 12.86 -11.20
N GLY A 107 -4.56 12.56 -11.13
CA GLY A 107 -5.36 12.03 -12.21
C GLY A 107 -6.01 10.68 -11.87
N PRO A 108 -6.84 10.16 -12.79
CA PRO A 108 -7.39 8.83 -12.66
C PRO A 108 -6.30 7.78 -12.88
N ASP A 109 -6.32 6.75 -12.04
CA ASP A 109 -5.39 5.62 -12.11
C ASP A 109 -6.12 4.29 -11.85
N ASP A 110 -5.56 3.20 -12.35
CA ASP A 110 -6.08 1.85 -12.18
C ASP A 110 -4.96 0.82 -12.07
N GLY A 111 -5.16 -0.13 -11.17
CA GLY A 111 -4.13 -1.08 -10.82
C GLY A 111 -4.67 -2.28 -10.08
N THR A 112 -3.78 -2.96 -9.36
CA THR A 112 -4.05 -4.15 -8.57
C THR A 112 -3.88 -3.88 -7.10
N TRP A 113 -4.60 -4.62 -6.26
CA TRP A 113 -4.44 -4.51 -4.80
C TRP A 113 -4.51 -5.86 -4.12
N SER A 114 -3.84 -5.94 -2.98
CA SER A 114 -3.91 -7.06 -2.06
C SER A 114 -3.95 -6.59 -0.61
N LEU A 115 -4.54 -7.40 0.25
CA LEU A 115 -4.59 -7.16 1.69
C LEU A 115 -4.00 -8.38 2.39
N SER A 116 -3.10 -8.15 3.34
CA SER A 116 -2.53 -9.22 4.16
C SER A 116 -3.62 -10.01 4.89
N ALA A 117 -3.33 -11.27 5.23
CA ALA A 117 -4.29 -12.16 5.89
C ALA A 117 -4.77 -11.65 7.26
N ASP A 118 -3.98 -10.81 7.94
CA ASP A 118 -4.35 -10.16 9.21
C ASP A 118 -5.08 -8.83 9.01
N GLY A 119 -5.28 -8.39 7.77
CA GLY A 119 -5.99 -7.17 7.42
C GLY A 119 -5.22 -5.88 7.69
N LYS A 120 -3.91 -5.95 7.97
CA LYS A 120 -3.10 -4.81 8.42
C LYS A 120 -2.23 -4.16 7.36
N THR A 121 -1.98 -4.83 6.24
CA THR A 121 -1.12 -4.31 5.17
C THR A 121 -1.87 -4.35 3.86
N LEU A 122 -2.18 -3.17 3.34
CA LEU A 122 -2.70 -2.97 2.00
C LEU A 122 -1.51 -2.71 1.08
N THR A 123 -1.43 -3.44 -0.03
CA THR A 123 -0.42 -3.23 -1.07
C THR A 123 -1.12 -2.94 -2.39
N LEU A 124 -0.80 -1.82 -3.02
CA LEU A 124 -1.17 -1.50 -4.39
C LEU A 124 -0.01 -1.87 -5.32
N ASP A 125 -0.34 -2.41 -6.49
CA ASP A 125 0.60 -2.72 -7.59
C ASP A 125 1.88 -3.44 -7.17
N ALA A 126 1.70 -4.49 -6.37
CA ALA A 126 2.76 -5.32 -5.84
C ALA A 126 3.73 -5.83 -6.95
N GLY A 127 5.02 -5.58 -6.75
CA GLY A 127 6.11 -5.98 -7.63
C GLY A 127 6.33 -5.06 -8.84
N THR A 128 5.64 -3.92 -8.90
CA THR A 128 5.82 -2.91 -9.96
C THR A 128 6.70 -1.75 -9.48
N ILE A 129 6.94 -0.77 -10.36
CA ILE A 129 7.63 0.48 -10.00
C ILE A 129 6.73 1.44 -9.21
N ASP A 130 5.42 1.21 -9.27
CA ASP A 130 4.37 2.01 -8.64
C ASP A 130 3.80 1.27 -7.40
N GLU A 131 4.57 0.33 -6.82
CA GLU A 131 4.15 -0.42 -5.63
C GLU A 131 4.02 0.53 -4.44
N GLU A 132 2.83 0.59 -3.85
CA GLU A 132 2.54 1.37 -2.65
C GLU A 132 2.09 0.46 -1.50
N VAL A 133 2.64 0.70 -0.31
CA VAL A 133 2.34 -0.09 0.89
C VAL A 133 1.75 0.79 1.98
N ALA A 134 0.52 0.50 2.37
CA ALA A 134 -0.18 1.17 3.45
C ALA A 134 -0.40 0.24 4.66
N THR A 135 -0.26 0.79 5.85
CA THR A 135 -0.66 0.14 7.10
C THR A 135 -2.11 0.46 7.40
N ILE A 136 -2.97 -0.53 7.55
CA ILE A 136 -4.37 -0.37 7.98
C ILE A 136 -4.39 -0.29 9.52
N ASN A 137 -4.69 0.90 10.04
CA ASN A 137 -4.83 1.14 11.48
C ASN A 137 -6.20 0.67 11.99
N SER A 138 -7.25 0.87 11.18
CA SER A 138 -8.59 0.35 11.45
C SER A 138 -9.40 0.26 10.16
N LEU A 139 -10.20 -0.80 10.03
CA LEU A 139 -11.09 -0.99 8.89
C LEU A 139 -12.47 -1.46 9.37
N THR A 140 -13.50 -0.83 8.82
CA THR A 140 -14.91 -1.19 9.00
C THR A 140 -15.61 -1.06 7.64
N SER A 141 -16.90 -1.40 7.57
CA SER A 141 -17.69 -1.28 6.35
C SER A 141 -17.85 0.15 5.81
N SER A 142 -17.57 1.20 6.60
CA SER A 142 -17.78 2.62 6.20
C SER A 142 -16.63 3.56 6.59
N ASN A 143 -15.61 3.07 7.30
CA ASN A 143 -14.46 3.86 7.70
C ASN A 143 -13.18 3.02 7.57
N CYS A 144 -12.17 3.59 6.93
CA CYS A 144 -10.83 3.03 6.80
C CYS A 144 -9.83 4.09 7.26
N ASN A 145 -9.00 3.77 8.24
CA ASN A 145 -7.89 4.59 8.66
C ASN A 145 -6.60 3.85 8.28
N LEU A 146 -5.77 4.48 7.48
CA LEU A 146 -4.52 3.90 6.97
C LEU A 146 -3.38 4.91 7.05
N THR A 147 -2.15 4.40 7.16
CA THR A 147 -0.94 5.20 7.13
C THR A 147 -0.08 4.77 5.95
N ILE A 148 0.37 5.76 5.16
CA ILE A 148 1.41 5.62 4.14
C ILE A 148 2.65 6.37 4.57
N SER A 149 3.82 5.89 4.13
CA SER A 149 5.12 6.52 4.42
C SER A 149 5.81 6.86 3.11
N MET A 150 6.25 8.10 2.98
CA MET A 150 6.96 8.63 1.81
C MET A 150 8.28 9.23 2.27
N ASP A 151 9.28 9.17 1.39
CA ASP A 151 10.62 9.70 1.62
C ASP A 151 10.91 10.71 0.51
N GLU A 152 11.15 11.96 0.85
CA GLU A 152 11.46 13.04 -0.09
C GLU A 152 12.84 13.64 0.19
N LEU A 153 13.59 13.95 -0.86
CA LEU A 153 14.86 14.69 -0.76
C LEU A 153 14.58 16.15 -1.12
N GLU A 154 14.81 17.05 -0.16
CA GLU A 154 14.52 18.47 -0.33
C GLU A 154 15.75 19.32 0.00
N ASP A 155 16.00 20.31 -0.86
CA ASP A 155 16.91 21.42 -0.57
C ASP A 155 16.17 22.40 0.36
N VAL A 156 16.47 22.32 1.65
CA VAL A 156 15.74 23.05 2.70
C VAL A 156 16.36 24.42 3.03
N ASP A 157 17.57 24.71 2.56
CA ASP A 157 18.28 25.97 2.81
C ASP A 157 18.53 26.80 1.54
N ASP A 158 18.05 26.33 0.38
CA ASP A 158 18.22 26.94 -0.94
C ASP A 158 19.72 27.16 -1.31
N ASP A 159 20.64 26.43 -0.67
CA ASP A 159 22.06 26.47 -0.99
C ASP A 159 22.43 25.29 -1.91
N PRO A 160 22.69 25.51 -3.20
CA PRO A 160 23.03 24.41 -4.11
C PRO A 160 24.37 23.71 -3.81
N SER A 161 25.09 24.15 -2.78
CA SER A 161 26.32 23.54 -2.29
C SER A 161 26.15 22.64 -1.06
N THR A 162 24.98 22.68 -0.40
CA THR A 162 24.61 21.74 0.67
C THR A 162 23.89 20.53 0.07
N PRO A 163 24.03 19.33 0.66
CA PRO A 163 23.26 18.17 0.22
C PRO A 163 21.80 18.26 0.65
N ASP A 164 20.89 17.84 -0.23
CA ASP A 164 19.47 17.67 0.07
C ASP A 164 19.25 16.83 1.34
N VAL A 165 18.22 17.21 2.09
CA VAL A 165 17.83 16.57 3.34
C VAL A 165 16.72 15.56 3.07
N LEU A 166 16.89 14.35 3.61
CA LEU A 166 15.85 13.33 3.58
C LEU A 166 14.76 13.66 4.61
N ILE A 167 13.60 14.07 4.11
CA ILE A 167 12.38 14.27 4.88
C ILE A 167 11.54 13.01 4.78
N LYS A 168 11.18 12.46 5.93
CA LYS A 168 10.20 11.37 6.03
C LYS A 168 8.83 11.93 6.31
N ILE A 169 7.86 11.50 5.54
CA ILE A 169 6.47 11.92 5.61
C ILE A 169 5.63 10.71 5.97
N GLU A 170 4.93 10.76 7.09
CA GLU A 170 3.87 9.81 7.41
C GLU A 170 2.52 10.50 7.22
N ALA A 171 1.72 9.98 6.29
CA ALA A 171 0.37 10.47 6.06
C ALA A 171 -0.63 9.44 6.59
N THR A 172 -1.43 9.84 7.57
CA THR A 172 -2.55 9.04 8.07
C THR A 172 -3.85 9.52 7.44
N LEU A 173 -4.38 8.73 6.50
CA LEU A 173 -5.60 9.01 5.78
C LEU A 173 -6.78 8.38 6.49
N THR A 174 -7.88 9.13 6.59
CA THR A 174 -9.20 8.60 6.93
C THR A 174 -10.08 8.63 5.69
N LEU A 175 -10.49 7.45 5.26
CA LEU A 175 -11.38 7.26 4.13
C LEU A 175 -12.78 6.85 4.61
N THR A 176 -13.80 7.35 3.92
CA THR A 176 -15.21 7.03 4.20
C THR A 176 -15.91 6.53 2.96
N LYS A 177 -16.84 5.58 3.15
CA LYS A 177 -17.65 4.95 2.09
C LYS A 177 -19.14 5.13 2.39
#